data_AF-A0A0Q8XKW7-F1
#
_entry.id   AF-A0A0Q8XKW7-F1
#
_cell.length_a   1.000
_cell.length_b   1.000
_cell.length_c   1.000
_cell.angle_alpha   90.00
_cell.angle_beta   90.00
_cell.angle_gamma   90.00
#
_symmetry.space_group_name_H-M   'P 1'
#
loop_
_entity.id
_entity.type
_entity.pdbx_description
1 polymer ?
#
loop_
_entity_poly.entity_id
_entity_poly.type
_entity_poly.pdbx_seq_one_letter_code
_entity_poly.pdbx_strand_id
1 'polypeptide(L)'
;MSRTPGLVTGLVVDVDDPSRQGRVRVDIQSMPGNTRTAWAPVAAPMAGDDRGLYFMPEIGDEAIVGFLSDDPEQPIIMGYTWNGADRPPAEHPRERVIRSLNGHTIRMIDEPPGANGSGSLTIEDANGNVVSLSNGKIRLEAVAVVEIHAPIITLSGDGWRRVVTPNSSPV
;
A
#
# COMPACT_ATOMS: atom_id res chain seq x y z
N MET A 1 -3.41 -36.72 -20.66
CA MET A 1 -2.72 -35.43 -20.85
C MET A 1 -2.54 -34.81 -19.48
N SER A 2 -1.30 -34.64 -19.03
CA SER A 2 -1.00 -33.88 -17.80
C SER A 2 -1.45 -32.45 -18.04
N ARG A 3 -2.46 -31.97 -17.31
CA ARG A 3 -2.83 -30.56 -17.35
C ARG A 3 -1.68 -29.79 -16.74
N THR A 4 -1.01 -28.93 -17.50
CA THR A 4 -0.21 -27.86 -16.93
C THR A 4 -1.18 -27.04 -16.06
N PRO A 5 -0.98 -26.97 -14.74
CA PRO A 5 -1.85 -26.17 -13.90
C PRO A 5 -1.72 -24.71 -14.38
N GLY A 6 -2.85 -24.04 -14.60
CA GLY A 6 -2.88 -22.66 -15.10
C GLY A 6 -2.24 -21.70 -14.10
N LEU A 7 -3.07 -21.00 -13.33
CA LEU A 7 -2.57 -20.27 -12.15
C LEU A 7 -2.49 -21.23 -10.96
N VAL A 8 -1.44 -21.09 -10.16
CA VAL A 8 -1.26 -21.80 -8.89
C VAL A 8 -1.05 -20.80 -7.76
N THR A 9 -1.34 -21.20 -6.53
CA THR A 9 -0.97 -20.43 -5.35
C THR A 9 0.28 -21.01 -4.69
N GLY A 10 1.01 -20.17 -3.99
CA GLY A 10 2.14 -20.57 -3.16
C GLY A 10 2.49 -19.50 -2.13
N LEU A 11 3.36 -19.84 -1.18
CA LEU A 11 3.77 -18.92 -0.13
C LEU A 11 5.09 -18.26 -0.47
N VAL A 12 5.20 -16.95 -0.30
CA VAL A 12 6.47 -16.23 -0.41
C VAL A 12 7.45 -16.76 0.64
N VAL A 13 8.64 -17.17 0.21
CA VAL A 13 9.68 -17.73 1.09
C VAL A 13 10.96 -16.92 1.08
N ASP A 14 11.13 -16.02 0.12
CA ASP A 14 12.29 -15.12 0.05
C ASP A 14 11.96 -13.85 -0.73
N VAL A 15 12.41 -12.72 -0.19
CA VAL A 15 12.22 -11.37 -0.75
C VAL A 15 13.56 -10.66 -1.00
N ASP A 16 14.68 -11.24 -0.54
CA ASP A 16 16.02 -10.64 -0.63
C ASP A 16 16.69 -10.93 -1.98
N ASP A 17 16.09 -10.44 -3.08
CA ASP A 17 16.62 -10.62 -4.43
C ASP A 17 18.03 -10.01 -4.56
N PRO A 18 19.09 -10.82 -4.80
CA PRO A 18 20.46 -10.32 -4.92
C PRO A 18 20.64 -9.31 -6.07
N SER A 19 19.80 -9.40 -7.12
CA SER A 19 19.84 -8.49 -8.25
C SER A 19 18.94 -7.25 -8.06
N ARG A 20 18.11 -7.21 -7.01
CA ARG A 20 17.20 -6.10 -6.68
C ARG A 20 16.27 -5.71 -7.84
N GLN A 21 15.65 -6.69 -8.48
CA GLN A 21 14.80 -6.49 -9.67
C GLN A 21 13.29 -6.55 -9.35
N GLY A 22 12.89 -6.43 -8.08
CA GLY A 22 11.48 -6.55 -7.69
C GLY A 22 10.94 -7.97 -7.86
N ARG A 23 11.75 -8.97 -7.47
CA ARG A 23 11.43 -10.39 -7.58
C ARG A 23 11.34 -11.04 -6.21
N VAL A 24 10.61 -12.14 -6.11
CA VAL A 24 10.49 -12.96 -4.90
C VAL A 24 10.63 -14.44 -5.25
N ARG A 25 10.84 -15.30 -4.24
CA ARG A 25 10.72 -16.76 -4.40
C ARG A 25 9.50 -17.26 -3.67
N VAL A 26 8.82 -18.23 -4.29
CA VAL A 26 7.57 -18.81 -3.78
C VAL A 26 7.73 -20.32 -3.64
N ASP A 27 7.21 -20.91 -2.57
CA ASP A 27 7.04 -22.36 -2.43
C ASP A 27 5.64 -22.78 -2.86
N ILE A 28 5.56 -23.57 -3.94
CA ILE A 28 4.31 -24.04 -4.53
C ILE A 28 3.99 -25.42 -3.94
N GLN A 29 3.29 -25.42 -2.82
CA GLN A 29 2.97 -26.63 -2.04
C GLN A 29 2.09 -27.63 -2.81
N SER A 30 1.34 -27.16 -3.81
CA SER A 30 0.48 -28.01 -4.65
C SER A 30 1.27 -28.80 -5.70
N MET A 31 2.54 -28.48 -5.95
CA MET A 31 3.40 -29.20 -6.88
C MET A 31 4.20 -30.30 -6.18
N PRO A 32 4.42 -31.46 -6.83
CA PRO A 32 5.20 -32.54 -6.25
C PRO A 32 6.63 -32.08 -5.93
N GLY A 33 7.07 -32.29 -4.69
CA GLY A 33 8.45 -32.00 -4.27
C GLY A 33 8.68 -30.65 -3.60
N ASN A 34 7.63 -29.89 -3.24
CA ASN A 34 7.74 -28.56 -2.64
C ASN A 34 8.63 -27.65 -3.50
N THR A 35 8.19 -27.45 -4.75
CA THR A 35 8.95 -26.71 -5.74
C THR A 35 9.04 -25.25 -5.34
N ARG A 36 10.24 -24.84 -4.96
CA ARG A 36 10.59 -23.42 -4.85
C ARG A 36 10.84 -22.88 -6.25
N THR A 37 10.19 -21.76 -6.57
CA THR A 37 10.38 -21.09 -7.86
C THR A 37 11.79 -20.52 -7.99
N ALA A 38 12.22 -20.26 -9.23
CA ALA A 38 13.23 -19.24 -9.50
C ALA A 38 12.75 -17.86 -8.98
N TRP A 39 13.62 -16.85 -9.04
CA TRP A 39 13.24 -15.46 -8.73
C TRP A 39 12.15 -14.99 -9.70
N ALA A 40 10.93 -14.86 -9.19
CA ALA A 40 9.75 -14.50 -9.94
C ALA A 40 9.51 -12.98 -9.84
N PRO A 41 9.47 -12.23 -10.95
CA PRO A 41 9.09 -10.83 -10.94
C PRO A 41 7.65 -10.64 -10.44
N VAL A 42 7.43 -9.54 -9.71
CA VAL A 42 6.11 -9.13 -9.25
C VAL A 42 5.45 -8.23 -10.28
N ALA A 43 4.26 -8.61 -10.75
CA ALA A 43 3.44 -7.79 -11.63
C ALA A 43 2.84 -6.60 -10.84
N ALA A 44 3.62 -5.52 -10.71
CA ALA A 44 3.13 -4.28 -10.13
C ALA A 44 2.10 -3.60 -11.06
N PRO A 45 1.11 -2.85 -10.52
CA PRO A 45 0.16 -2.12 -11.35
C PRO A 45 0.81 -1.09 -12.30
N MET A 46 2.01 -0.60 -11.94
CA MET A 46 2.89 0.16 -12.83
C MET A 46 4.35 -0.06 -12.39
N ALA A 47 5.24 -0.35 -13.35
CA ALA A 47 6.67 -0.46 -13.15
C ALA A 47 7.44 0.17 -14.32
N GLY A 48 8.52 0.88 -14.02
CA GLY A 48 9.42 1.49 -15.00
C GLY A 48 10.72 1.95 -14.34
N ASP A 49 11.60 2.58 -15.13
CA ASP A 49 12.88 3.08 -14.64
C ASP A 49 12.69 4.14 -13.54
N ASP A 50 13.08 3.79 -12.31
CA ASP A 50 12.94 4.57 -11.07
C ASP A 50 11.53 5.16 -10.82
N ARG A 51 10.50 4.44 -11.27
CA ARG A 51 9.09 4.85 -11.07
C ARG A 51 8.14 3.65 -11.04
N GLY A 52 7.10 3.73 -10.21
CA GLY A 52 6.17 2.61 -10.08
C GLY A 52 5.30 2.68 -8.84
N LEU A 53 4.44 1.67 -8.71
CA LEU A 53 3.79 1.31 -7.45
C LEU A 53 4.57 0.15 -6.84
N TYR A 54 5.48 0.46 -5.92
CA TYR A 54 6.36 -0.52 -5.28
C TYR A 54 5.77 -0.99 -3.95
N PHE A 55 4.97 -2.06 -4.01
CA PHE A 55 4.41 -2.76 -2.86
C PHE A 55 4.85 -4.23 -2.95
N MET A 56 5.98 -4.55 -2.33
CA MET A 56 6.49 -5.91 -2.28
C MET A 56 5.83 -6.68 -1.14
N PRO A 57 5.67 -8.01 -1.27
CA PRO A 57 5.07 -8.85 -0.25
C PRO A 57 6.07 -9.15 0.88
N GLU A 58 5.56 -9.73 1.95
CA GLU A 58 6.33 -10.28 3.06
C GLU A 58 6.51 -11.80 2.91
N ILE A 59 7.48 -12.37 3.64
CA ILE A 59 7.62 -13.82 3.75
C ILE A 59 6.36 -14.39 4.44
N GLY A 60 5.75 -15.39 3.81
CA GLY A 60 4.51 -16.02 4.26
C GLY A 60 3.27 -15.58 3.49
N ASP A 61 3.32 -14.46 2.75
CA ASP A 61 2.17 -14.00 1.96
C ASP A 61 1.80 -15.02 0.87
N GLU A 62 0.50 -15.24 0.67
CA GLU A 62 0.02 -16.12 -0.40
C GLU A 62 0.01 -15.38 -1.74
N ALA A 63 0.85 -15.86 -2.66
CA ALA A 63 1.02 -15.33 -4.00
C ALA A 63 0.27 -16.17 -5.03
N ILE A 64 -0.32 -15.51 -6.02
CA ILE A 64 -0.79 -16.15 -7.25
C ILE A 64 0.37 -16.17 -8.24
N VAL A 65 0.79 -17.37 -8.64
CA VAL A 65 1.89 -17.60 -9.56
C VAL A 65 1.33 -18.03 -10.92
N GLY A 66 1.78 -17.34 -11.96
CA GLY A 66 1.64 -17.78 -13.35
C GLY A 66 2.99 -18.17 -13.94
N PHE A 67 2.98 -18.81 -15.11
CA PHE A 67 4.17 -19.25 -15.82
C PHE A 67 4.15 -18.73 -17.25
N LEU A 68 5.17 -17.96 -17.63
CA LEU A 68 5.23 -17.39 -18.97
C LEU A 68 5.46 -18.49 -20.00
N SER A 69 4.70 -18.47 -21.09
CA SER A 69 4.76 -19.48 -22.15
C SER A 69 4.57 -20.93 -21.66
N ASP A 70 3.81 -21.12 -20.57
CA ASP A 70 3.61 -22.41 -19.90
C ASP A 70 4.92 -23.09 -19.43
N ASP A 71 5.97 -22.30 -19.14
CA ASP A 71 7.28 -22.77 -18.67
C ASP A 71 7.42 -22.59 -17.14
N PRO A 72 7.46 -23.69 -16.35
CA PRO A 72 7.65 -23.64 -14.90
C PRO A 72 8.92 -22.90 -14.43
N GLU A 73 9.94 -22.81 -15.28
CA GLU A 73 11.19 -22.09 -14.99
C GLU A 73 11.06 -20.57 -15.19
N GLN A 74 9.93 -20.10 -15.75
CA GLN A 74 9.63 -18.68 -15.98
C GLN A 74 8.40 -18.22 -15.17
N PRO A 75 8.48 -18.27 -13.82
CA PRO A 75 7.38 -17.85 -12.95
C PRO A 75 7.20 -16.32 -13.01
N ILE A 76 5.97 -15.86 -12.81
CA ILE A 76 5.61 -14.45 -12.59
C ILE A 76 4.55 -14.38 -11.49
N ILE A 77 4.70 -13.43 -10.57
CA ILE A 77 3.69 -13.19 -9.54
C ILE A 77 2.63 -12.26 -10.12
N MET A 78 1.39 -12.75 -10.17
CA MET A 78 0.25 -12.02 -10.75
C MET A 78 -0.50 -11.16 -9.72
N GLY A 79 -0.30 -11.44 -8.44
CA GLY A 79 -0.97 -10.78 -7.33
C GLY A 79 -0.92 -11.63 -6.07
N TYR A 80 -1.69 -11.25 -5.07
CA TYR A 80 -1.71 -11.86 -3.74
C TYR A 80 -3.14 -12.05 -3.25
N THR A 81 -3.36 -13.04 -2.39
CA THR A 81 -4.67 -13.36 -1.83
C THR A 81 -4.63 -13.40 -0.32
N TRP A 82 -5.73 -12.97 0.31
CA TRP A 82 -5.99 -13.31 1.70
C TRP A 82 -6.48 -14.76 1.77
N ASN A 83 -5.88 -15.55 2.66
CA ASN A 83 -6.00 -17.00 2.72
C ASN A 83 -6.79 -17.49 3.95
N GLY A 84 -7.40 -16.58 4.71
CA GLY A 84 -8.16 -16.87 5.93
C GLY A 84 -7.31 -16.92 7.21
N ALA A 85 -6.01 -17.18 7.10
CA ALA A 85 -5.06 -16.84 8.16
C ALA A 85 -4.80 -15.32 8.12
N ASP A 86 -4.47 -14.82 6.93
CA ASP A 86 -4.37 -13.39 6.63
C ASP A 86 -5.74 -12.83 6.27
N ARG A 87 -6.01 -11.59 6.71
CA ARG A 87 -7.32 -10.94 6.55
C ARG A 87 -7.18 -9.60 5.83
N PRO A 88 -8.20 -9.21 5.05
CA PRO A 88 -8.23 -7.88 4.44
C PRO A 88 -8.23 -6.78 5.51
N PRO A 89 -7.66 -5.60 5.20
CA PRO A 89 -7.56 -4.48 6.14
C PRO A 89 -8.88 -3.70 6.33
N ALA A 90 -9.97 -4.14 5.71
CA ALA A 90 -11.29 -3.55 5.77
C ALA A 90 -12.36 -4.65 5.75
N GLU A 91 -13.47 -4.42 6.46
CA GLU A 91 -14.58 -5.37 6.55
C GLU A 91 -15.71 -5.05 5.55
N HIS A 92 -15.70 -3.86 4.95
CA HIS A 92 -16.78 -3.38 4.10
C HIS A 92 -16.26 -2.76 2.79
N PRO A 93 -16.87 -3.03 1.62
CA PRO A 93 -16.40 -2.52 0.32
C PRO A 93 -16.48 -0.99 0.13
N ARG A 94 -17.12 -0.29 1.06
CA ARG A 94 -17.13 1.19 1.10
C ARG A 94 -15.91 1.77 1.81
N GLU A 95 -15.13 0.94 2.47
CA GLU A 95 -13.88 1.31 3.09
C GLU A 95 -12.74 0.85 2.19
N ARG A 96 -12.10 1.80 1.51
CA ARG A 96 -10.96 1.56 0.62
C ARG A 96 -9.69 1.90 1.36
N VAL A 97 -8.79 0.94 1.51
CA VAL A 97 -7.62 1.09 2.39
C VAL A 97 -6.36 0.63 1.68
N ILE A 98 -5.34 1.48 1.71
CA ILE A 98 -3.95 1.07 1.56
C ILE A 98 -3.39 0.98 2.98
N ARG A 99 -2.92 -0.19 3.39
CA ARG A 99 -2.34 -0.43 4.72
C ARG A 99 -0.97 -1.09 4.56
N SER A 100 0.02 -0.52 5.23
CA SER A 100 1.35 -1.11 5.35
C SER A 100 1.42 -2.11 6.51
N LEU A 101 2.46 -2.93 6.55
CA LEU A 101 2.70 -3.92 7.61
C LEU A 101 2.66 -3.30 9.02
N ASN A 102 3.34 -2.16 9.21
CA ASN A 102 3.41 -1.48 10.51
C ASN A 102 2.13 -0.70 10.86
N GLY A 103 1.13 -0.67 9.97
CA GLY A 103 -0.17 -0.06 10.26
C GLY A 103 -0.34 1.38 9.82
N HIS A 104 0.58 1.95 9.02
CA HIS A 104 0.31 3.20 8.30
C HIS A 104 -0.82 2.97 7.30
N THR A 105 -1.75 3.91 7.18
CA THR A 105 -2.91 3.79 6.32
C THR A 105 -3.19 5.04 5.48
N ILE A 106 -3.68 4.80 4.26
CA ILE A 106 -4.48 5.74 3.49
C ILE A 106 -5.86 5.12 3.36
N ARG A 107 -6.88 5.77 3.92
CA ARG A 107 -8.23 5.24 4.07
C ARG A 107 -9.25 6.19 3.48
N MET A 108 -10.12 5.67 2.63
CA MET A 108 -11.28 6.38 2.08
C MET A 108 -12.56 5.69 2.56
N ILE A 109 -13.49 6.47 3.08
CA ILE A 109 -14.84 6.01 3.43
C ILE A 109 -15.79 6.59 2.39
N ASP A 110 -16.23 5.74 1.47
CA ASP A 110 -17.14 6.10 0.38
C ASP A 110 -18.59 5.79 0.77
N GLU A 111 -19.19 6.73 1.47
CA GLU A 111 -20.61 6.66 1.82
C GLU A 111 -21.48 6.84 0.57
N PRO A 112 -22.68 6.24 0.54
CA PRO A 112 -23.53 6.26 -0.64
C PRO A 112 -23.98 7.69 -0.97
N PRO A 113 -24.32 7.96 -2.24
CA PRO A 113 -24.88 9.25 -2.64
C PRO A 113 -26.07 9.64 -1.75
N GLY A 114 -26.06 10.86 -1.20
CA GLY A 114 -27.11 11.35 -0.29
C GLY A 114 -26.83 11.15 1.22
N ALA A 115 -25.69 10.55 1.60
CA ALA A 115 -25.30 10.39 3.01
C ALA A 115 -24.79 11.70 3.69
N ASN A 116 -25.19 12.88 3.20
CA ASN A 116 -24.84 14.18 3.78
C ASN A 116 -23.33 14.42 4.02
N GLY A 117 -22.47 13.83 3.17
CA GLY A 117 -21.03 14.03 3.25
C GLY A 117 -20.33 13.28 4.39
N SER A 118 -20.91 12.20 4.93
CA SER A 118 -20.23 11.39 5.95
C SER A 118 -18.98 10.64 5.46
N GLY A 119 -18.60 10.78 4.19
CA GLY A 119 -17.36 10.24 3.66
C GLY A 119 -16.11 10.97 4.18
N SER A 120 -14.96 10.31 4.06
CA SER A 120 -13.69 10.88 4.48
C SER A 120 -12.50 10.32 3.71
N LEU A 121 -11.41 11.08 3.69
CA LEU A 121 -10.07 10.63 3.30
C LEU A 121 -9.15 10.86 4.50
N THR A 122 -8.48 9.80 4.97
CA THR A 122 -7.60 9.85 6.13
C THR A 122 -6.24 9.23 5.78
N ILE A 123 -5.17 9.95 6.12
CA ILE A 123 -3.81 9.44 6.12
C ILE A 123 -3.38 9.38 7.59
N GLU A 124 -3.02 8.19 8.05
CA GLU A 124 -2.68 7.94 9.45
C GLU A 124 -1.41 7.10 9.51
N ASP A 125 -0.44 7.52 10.33
CA ASP A 125 0.74 6.72 10.59
C ASP A 125 0.48 5.70 11.72
N ALA A 126 1.38 4.74 11.89
CA ALA A 126 1.27 3.73 12.95
C ALA A 126 1.33 4.30 14.38
N ASN A 127 1.68 5.57 14.53
CA ASN A 127 1.94 6.22 15.82
C ASN A 127 0.82 7.19 16.22
N GLY A 128 -0.24 7.33 15.41
CA GLY A 128 -1.40 8.18 15.70
C GLY A 128 -1.30 9.62 15.16
N ASN A 129 -0.36 9.91 14.26
CA ASN A 129 -0.36 11.17 13.52
C ASN A 129 -1.35 11.08 12.36
N VAL A 130 -2.21 12.10 12.22
CA VAL A 130 -3.36 12.05 11.30
C VAL A 130 -3.47 13.31 10.46
N VAL A 131 -3.70 13.10 9.16
CA VAL A 131 -4.23 14.12 8.25
C VAL A 131 -5.56 13.60 7.69
N SER A 132 -6.66 14.31 7.94
CA SER A 132 -7.98 13.87 7.47
C SER A 132 -8.79 14.97 6.81
N LEU A 133 -9.48 14.64 5.73
CA LEU A 133 -10.47 15.45 5.05
C LEU A 133 -11.84 14.80 5.24
N SER A 134 -12.80 15.54 5.77
CA SER A 134 -14.20 15.14 5.92
C SER A 134 -15.11 16.32 5.58
N ASN A 135 -16.43 16.12 5.56
CA ASN A 135 -17.37 17.20 5.23
C ASN A 135 -17.13 18.46 6.09
N GLY A 136 -16.74 19.54 5.41
CA GLY A 136 -16.48 20.85 6.01
C GLY A 136 -15.25 20.94 6.92
N LYS A 137 -14.40 19.90 7.02
CA LYS A 137 -13.28 19.89 7.96
C LYS A 137 -12.02 19.25 7.37
N ILE A 138 -10.91 19.96 7.54
CA ILE A 138 -9.56 19.41 7.39
C ILE A 138 -8.95 19.36 8.80
N ARG A 139 -8.38 18.21 9.18
CA ARG A 139 -7.70 18.02 10.48
C ARG A 139 -6.23 17.65 10.22
N LEU A 140 -5.34 18.29 10.96
CA LEU A 140 -3.95 17.88 11.14
C LEU A 140 -3.74 17.65 12.63
N GLU A 141 -3.28 16.45 12.99
CA GLU A 141 -3.03 16.04 14.35
C GLU A 141 -1.69 15.33 14.44
N ALA A 142 -0.87 15.76 15.39
CA ALA A 142 0.40 15.13 15.68
C ALA A 142 0.47 14.81 17.18
N VAL A 143 1.11 13.69 17.51
CA VAL A 143 1.29 13.26 18.90
C VAL A 143 2.24 14.19 19.66
N ALA A 144 3.22 14.78 18.98
CA ALA A 144 4.23 15.65 19.59
C ALA A 144 4.21 17.06 19.03
N VAL A 145 4.61 17.23 17.76
CA VAL A 145 4.82 18.55 17.15
C VAL A 145 4.30 18.56 15.72
N VAL A 146 3.60 19.64 15.36
CA VAL A 146 3.34 19.99 13.95
C VAL A 146 4.33 21.09 13.58
N GLU A 147 5.30 20.78 12.73
CA GLU A 147 6.27 21.74 12.21
C GLU A 147 5.89 22.15 10.78
N ILE A 148 5.81 23.47 10.54
CA ILE A 148 5.52 24.05 9.23
C ILE A 148 6.66 25.00 8.90
N HIS A 149 7.45 24.65 7.90
CA HIS A 149 8.59 25.45 7.45
C HIS A 149 8.38 25.93 6.02
N ALA A 150 8.35 27.25 5.84
CA ALA A 150 8.29 27.90 4.53
C ALA A 150 8.81 29.35 4.65
N PRO A 151 9.34 29.93 3.55
CA PRO A 151 9.72 31.35 3.54
C PRO A 151 8.56 32.29 3.93
N ILE A 152 7.32 31.95 3.54
CA ILE A 152 6.11 32.68 3.92
C ILE A 152 5.00 31.67 4.21
N ILE A 153 4.38 31.76 5.38
CA ILE A 153 3.19 30.99 5.73
C ILE A 153 2.00 31.94 5.78
N THR A 154 0.99 31.70 4.94
CA THR A 154 -0.27 32.45 4.96
C THR A 154 -1.38 31.54 5.45
N LEU A 155 -2.09 31.98 6.48
CA LEU A 155 -3.31 31.37 6.98
C LEU A 155 -4.42 32.41 6.84
N SER A 156 -5.55 32.05 6.24
CA SER A 156 -6.66 32.98 6.05
C SER A 156 -7.99 32.26 6.06
N GLY A 157 -9.03 32.98 6.44
CA GLY A 157 -10.43 32.56 6.30
C GLY A 157 -11.29 33.77 5.98
N ASP A 158 -12.59 33.56 5.81
CA ASP A 158 -13.52 34.65 5.53
C ASP A 158 -13.44 35.70 6.65
N GLY A 159 -12.98 36.90 6.29
CA GLY A 159 -12.82 38.03 7.21
C GLY A 159 -11.49 38.12 7.98
N TRP A 160 -10.53 37.21 7.79
CA TRP A 160 -9.21 37.33 8.43
C TRP A 160 -8.05 36.75 7.62
N ARG A 161 -6.86 37.32 7.82
CA ARG A 161 -5.60 36.84 7.24
C ARG A 161 -4.47 36.99 8.25
N ARG A 162 -3.69 35.94 8.43
CA ARG A 162 -2.45 35.89 9.20
C ARG A 162 -1.29 35.55 8.26
N VAL A 163 -0.28 36.40 8.24
CA VAL A 163 0.97 36.15 7.50
C VAL A 163 2.09 36.03 8.53
N VAL A 164 2.80 34.90 8.54
CA VAL A 164 4.01 34.71 9.33
C VAL A 164 5.21 34.89 8.40
N THR A 165 6.07 35.85 8.70
CA THR A 165 7.33 36.12 7.97
C THR A 165 8.52 35.98 8.91
N PRO A 166 9.72 35.64 8.41
CA PRO A 166 10.93 35.60 9.21
C PRO A 166 11.16 36.98 9.84
N ASN A 167 11.03 37.07 11.16
CA ASN A 167 11.23 38.33 11.85
C ASN A 167 12.74 38.51 12.08
N SER A 168 13.35 39.51 11.47
CA SER A 168 14.75 39.89 11.76
C SER A 168 14.90 40.67 13.07
N SER A 169 13.82 40.84 13.85
CA SER A 169 13.85 41.49 15.17
C SER A 169 12.74 40.95 16.08
N PRO A 170 13.07 40.16 17.12
CA PRO A 170 12.12 39.80 18.16
C PRO A 170 11.84 41.03 19.03
N VAL A 171 10.57 41.42 19.15
CA VAL A 171 10.07 42.29 20.22
C VAL A 171 9.16 41.45 21.08
#